data_AF-A0A097QUG2-F1
#
_entry.id   AF-A0A097QUG2-F1
#
_cell.length_a   1.000
_cell.length_b   1.000
_cell.length_c   1.000
_cell.angle_alpha   90.00
_cell.angle_beta   90.00
_cell.angle_gamma   90.00
#
_symmetry.space_group_name_H-M   'P 1'
#
loop_
_entity.id
_entity.type
_entity.pdbx_description
1 polymer ?
#
loop_
_entity_poly.entity_id
_entity_poly.type
_entity_poly.pdbx_seq_one_letter_code
_entity_poly.pdbx_strand_id
1 'polypeptide(L)'
;MRKISFLMAFLIAGYILGIWNFLVLPKYYINFGLKGFIVSLVPTLVAMFLIYSEAESTKKTRYLIYELFFKISRTPALIFSLLMFLLVILGVTTYYSSYGLALILGVGSKYIPILAAGTVALSILMLLLAKGRTLEFISIFSILFILFALVAALLIRNGALATVVSPQAVQYMENAVSSITSFNMPLTAKGVIYMLVSVLISFGLGTGVYYVIGSFAPEELDLRKVLAGVFVLQIILSFAAAFTVAYSLGAAYQAVEEAFQNPDISAEESLELFTRFDDLKQYTTNSDASPVDSIEVFYSIPTVLKGNLSNDTTLITLLMLSLYLAGLTSIIVLIEMGSHILSEVMQLSRNGSLGLVGFIGMMLAAAMVVGDIRTMFVVVPFSVATIMAAIESYPLIPSELAPNKGAVLAIVLVLLLSGLVTIYYALTASAVQVKMGAVLGLVLLVPLLMNKVLLKSRR
;
A
#
# COMPACT_ATOMS: atom_id res chain seq x y z
N MET A 1 19.43 19.83 -13.63
CA MET A 1 18.05 20.28 -13.39
C MET A 1 16.99 19.24 -13.77
N ARG A 2 16.69 18.99 -15.06
CA ARG A 2 15.67 17.98 -15.48
C ARG A 2 15.88 16.59 -14.87
N LYS A 3 17.14 16.16 -14.73
CA LYS A 3 17.51 14.84 -14.17
C LYS A 3 17.07 14.67 -12.72
N ILE A 4 17.18 15.69 -11.87
CA ILE A 4 16.83 15.58 -10.44
C ILE A 4 15.31 15.62 -10.24
N SER A 5 14.60 16.44 -11.03
CA SER A 5 13.13 16.44 -11.02
C SER A 5 12.55 15.11 -11.48
N PHE A 6 13.17 14.50 -12.47
CA PHE A 6 12.81 13.17 -12.94
C PHE A 6 13.03 12.13 -11.83
N LEU A 7 14.21 12.08 -11.21
CA LEU A 7 14.50 11.14 -10.13
C LEU A 7 13.53 11.29 -8.96
N MET A 8 13.26 12.51 -8.49
CA MET A 8 12.31 12.72 -7.40
C MET A 8 10.88 12.27 -7.77
N ALA A 9 10.47 12.46 -9.03
CA ALA A 9 9.18 11.94 -9.49
C ALA A 9 9.11 10.42 -9.43
N PHE A 10 10.19 9.71 -9.78
CA PHE A 10 10.24 8.26 -9.65
C PHE A 10 10.36 7.78 -8.21
N LEU A 11 11.02 8.53 -7.33
CA LEU A 11 11.03 8.23 -5.90
C LEU A 11 9.62 8.29 -5.30
N ILE A 12 8.94 9.41 -5.52
CA ILE A 12 7.57 9.62 -5.01
C ILE A 12 6.62 8.62 -5.68
N ALA A 13 6.74 8.43 -7.00
CA ALA A 13 5.96 7.42 -7.70
C ALA A 13 6.22 6.02 -7.15
N GLY A 14 7.47 5.59 -6.99
CA GLY A 14 7.79 4.25 -6.48
C GLY A 14 7.33 3.98 -5.05
N TYR A 15 7.23 5.03 -4.23
CA TYR A 15 6.62 4.95 -2.90
C TYR A 15 5.10 4.82 -2.95
N ILE A 16 4.44 5.67 -3.75
CA ILE A 16 2.98 5.62 -3.93
C ILE A 16 2.56 4.33 -4.64
N LEU A 17 3.41 3.83 -5.53
CA LEU A 17 3.23 2.59 -6.28
C LEU A 17 3.70 1.39 -5.46
N GLY A 18 3.05 1.20 -4.30
CA GLY A 18 3.25 0.06 -3.44
C GLY A 18 2.28 -1.10 -3.68
N ILE A 19 2.35 -2.10 -2.81
CA ILE A 19 1.49 -3.30 -2.85
C ILE A 19 0.00 -2.98 -2.83
N TRP A 20 -0.40 -1.86 -2.23
CA TRP A 20 -1.80 -1.47 -2.06
C TRP A 20 -2.51 -1.24 -3.40
N ASN A 21 -1.76 -0.82 -4.41
CA ASN A 21 -2.28 -0.64 -5.78
C ASN A 21 -2.61 -1.96 -6.46
N PHE A 22 -1.97 -3.05 -6.07
CA PHE A 22 -2.22 -4.39 -6.62
C PHE A 22 -3.24 -5.16 -5.78
N LEU A 23 -3.21 -5.00 -4.46
CA LEU A 23 -4.05 -5.78 -3.57
C LEU A 23 -5.47 -5.21 -3.44
N VAL A 24 -5.60 -3.87 -3.43
CA VAL A 24 -6.83 -3.23 -2.95
C VAL A 24 -7.57 -2.47 -4.05
N LEU A 25 -6.88 -1.65 -4.85
CA LEU A 25 -7.52 -0.84 -5.88
C LEU A 25 -8.24 -1.66 -6.99
N PRO A 26 -7.70 -2.80 -7.47
CA PRO A 26 -8.34 -3.59 -8.51
C PRO A 26 -9.78 -3.99 -8.18
N LYS A 27 -10.02 -4.35 -6.91
CA LYS A 27 -11.35 -4.67 -6.41
C LYS A 27 -12.35 -3.57 -6.73
N TYR A 28 -12.04 -2.34 -6.36
CA TYR A 28 -12.98 -1.23 -6.51
C TYR A 28 -13.15 -0.84 -7.97
N TYR A 29 -12.12 -0.99 -8.80
CA TYR A 29 -12.24 -0.73 -10.23
C TYR A 29 -13.07 -1.79 -10.93
N ILE A 30 -13.00 -3.06 -10.51
CA ILE A 30 -13.88 -4.12 -11.02
C ILE A 30 -15.31 -3.91 -10.53
N ASN A 31 -15.53 -3.66 -9.23
CA ASN A 31 -16.86 -3.54 -8.64
C ASN A 31 -17.61 -2.24 -9.02
N PHE A 32 -16.91 -1.12 -9.21
CA PHE A 32 -17.51 0.19 -9.45
C PHE A 32 -17.24 0.73 -10.86
N GLY A 33 -16.38 0.08 -11.64
CA GLY A 33 -16.02 0.52 -12.99
C GLY A 33 -15.47 1.95 -13.04
N LEU A 34 -15.80 2.66 -14.10
CA LEU A 34 -15.38 4.06 -14.31
C LEU A 34 -15.97 5.02 -13.29
N LYS A 35 -17.12 4.71 -12.67
CA LYS A 35 -17.64 5.50 -11.54
C LYS A 35 -16.70 5.42 -10.34
N GLY A 36 -16.21 4.21 -10.03
CA GLY A 36 -15.21 4.00 -8.99
C GLY A 36 -13.95 4.83 -9.24
N PHE A 37 -13.44 4.79 -10.47
CA PHE A 37 -12.32 5.62 -10.89
C PHE A 37 -12.58 7.12 -10.66
N ILE A 38 -13.70 7.67 -11.15
CA ILE A 38 -14.03 9.09 -10.96
C ILE A 38 -14.12 9.46 -9.47
N VAL A 39 -14.77 8.62 -8.66
CA VAL A 39 -14.86 8.86 -7.22
C VAL A 39 -13.48 8.79 -6.57
N SER A 40 -12.60 7.89 -7.01
CA SER A 40 -11.21 7.77 -6.52
C SER A 40 -10.32 8.98 -6.88
N LEU A 41 -10.69 9.80 -7.88
CA LEU A 41 -9.95 11.03 -8.18
C LEU A 41 -10.05 12.05 -7.05
N VAL A 42 -11.16 12.10 -6.31
CA VAL A 42 -11.34 13.02 -5.18
C VAL A 42 -10.32 12.80 -4.07
N PRO A 43 -10.22 11.61 -3.43
CA PRO A 43 -9.20 11.34 -2.42
C PRO A 43 -7.79 11.40 -3.01
N THR A 44 -7.62 11.08 -4.29
CA THR A 44 -6.32 11.26 -4.97
C THR A 44 -5.91 12.73 -5.00
N LEU A 45 -6.77 13.64 -5.42
CA LEU A 45 -6.48 15.08 -5.45
C LEU A 45 -6.24 15.64 -4.05
N VAL A 46 -7.02 15.18 -3.06
CA VAL A 46 -6.78 15.50 -1.64
C VAL A 46 -5.39 15.03 -1.22
N ALA A 47 -5.02 13.79 -1.52
CA ALA A 47 -3.71 13.25 -1.18
C ALA A 47 -2.59 14.06 -1.84
N MET A 48 -2.71 14.36 -3.13
CA MET A 48 -1.71 15.15 -3.87
C MET A 48 -1.55 16.56 -3.31
N PHE A 49 -2.64 17.19 -2.87
CA PHE A 49 -2.58 18.49 -2.21
C PHE A 49 -1.86 18.42 -0.85
N LEU A 50 -2.12 17.38 -0.06
CA LEU A 50 -1.44 17.18 1.23
C LEU A 50 0.05 16.88 1.04
N ILE A 51 0.38 15.93 0.14
CA ILE A 51 1.76 15.61 -0.24
C ILE A 51 2.52 16.86 -0.66
N TYR A 52 1.93 17.68 -1.53
CA TYR A 52 2.51 18.95 -1.95
C TYR A 52 2.78 19.85 -0.76
N SER A 53 1.79 20.02 0.12
CA SER A 53 1.87 20.94 1.26
C SER A 53 2.92 20.49 2.28
N GLU A 54 2.98 19.19 2.57
CA GLU A 54 3.93 18.58 3.50
C GLU A 54 5.36 18.69 2.97
N ALA A 55 5.60 18.24 1.73
CA ALA A 55 6.93 18.29 1.12
C ALA A 55 7.41 19.74 0.89
N GLU A 56 6.52 20.65 0.47
CA GLU A 56 6.89 22.06 0.28
C GLU A 56 7.23 22.75 1.61
N SER A 57 6.58 22.35 2.72
CA SER A 57 6.81 22.95 4.04
C SER A 57 8.24 22.74 4.54
N THR A 58 8.79 21.53 4.40
CA THR A 58 10.17 21.22 4.79
C THR A 58 11.17 21.65 3.72
N LYS A 59 10.78 21.61 2.43
CA LYS A 59 11.63 22.12 1.34
C LYS A 59 11.93 23.61 1.50
N LYS A 60 10.92 24.44 1.75
CA LYS A 60 11.09 25.91 1.89
C LYS A 60 11.87 26.29 3.13
N THR A 61 11.63 25.59 4.23
CA THR A 61 12.21 25.96 5.52
C THR A 61 13.59 25.37 5.74
N ARG A 62 13.97 24.34 4.98
CA ARG A 62 15.19 23.54 5.17
C ARG A 62 15.30 22.90 6.55
N TYR A 63 14.20 22.86 7.29
CA TYR A 63 14.16 22.16 8.57
C TYR A 63 14.05 20.67 8.33
N LEU A 64 14.84 19.95 9.12
CA LEU A 64 14.65 18.52 9.33
C LEU A 64 13.29 18.27 10.00
N ILE A 65 12.78 17.04 9.89
CA ILE A 65 11.47 16.71 10.43
C ILE A 65 11.45 16.96 11.95
N TYR A 66 12.51 16.60 12.67
CA TYR A 66 12.63 16.92 14.09
C TYR A 66 12.48 18.44 14.36
N GLU A 67 13.16 19.28 13.58
CA GLU A 67 13.15 20.72 13.80
C GLU A 67 11.79 21.34 13.51
N LEU A 68 11.12 20.90 12.44
CA LEU A 68 9.76 21.33 12.10
C LEU A 68 8.81 21.09 13.27
N PHE A 69 8.78 19.86 13.79
CA PHE A 69 7.82 19.44 14.79
C PHE A 69 8.14 19.99 16.19
N PHE A 70 9.42 20.19 16.54
CA PHE A 70 9.81 20.71 17.85
C PHE A 70 9.86 22.24 17.91
N LYS A 71 10.36 22.92 16.86
CA LYS A 71 10.60 24.37 16.89
C LYS A 71 9.43 25.16 16.31
N ILE A 72 8.87 24.74 15.18
CA ILE A 72 7.83 25.50 14.48
C ILE A 72 6.44 25.10 14.96
N SER A 73 6.02 23.86 14.70
CA SER A 73 4.64 23.45 14.98
C SER A 73 4.39 23.18 16.46
N ARG A 74 5.46 22.91 17.24
CA ARG A 74 5.41 22.55 18.67
C ARG A 74 4.53 21.32 18.92
N THR A 75 4.65 20.32 18.06
CA THR A 75 3.92 19.06 18.12
C THR A 75 4.85 17.83 18.08
N PRO A 76 5.87 17.75 18.94
CA PRO A 76 6.85 16.65 18.92
C PRO A 76 6.24 15.25 19.06
N ALA A 77 5.11 15.12 19.74
CA ALA A 77 4.40 13.84 19.90
C ALA A 77 3.96 13.20 18.58
N LEU A 78 3.74 14.01 17.54
CA LEU A 78 3.29 13.51 16.24
C LEU A 78 4.34 12.60 15.61
N ILE A 79 5.63 12.93 15.78
CA ILE A 79 6.72 12.14 15.18
C ILE A 79 6.65 10.68 15.64
N PHE A 80 6.39 10.44 16.93
CA PHE A 80 6.27 9.08 17.45
C PHE A 80 5.04 8.35 16.91
N SER A 81 3.92 9.05 16.76
CA SER A 81 2.68 8.46 16.21
C SER A 81 2.90 8.07 14.73
N LEU A 82 3.50 8.97 13.94
CA LEU A 82 3.84 8.74 12.53
C LEU A 82 4.86 7.60 12.40
N LEU A 83 5.89 7.57 13.25
CA LEU A 83 6.90 6.51 13.24
C LEU A 83 6.30 5.14 13.58
N MET A 84 5.44 5.04 14.61
CA MET A 84 4.80 3.76 14.93
C MET A 84 3.87 3.30 13.80
N PHE A 85 3.11 4.21 13.19
CA PHE A 85 2.28 3.86 12.04
C PHE A 85 3.12 3.43 10.84
N LEU A 86 4.23 4.12 10.56
CA LEU A 86 5.21 3.73 9.55
C LEU A 86 5.74 2.32 9.80
N LEU A 87 6.07 1.97 11.04
CA LEU A 87 6.55 0.62 11.40
C LEU A 87 5.49 -0.45 11.17
N VAL A 88 4.21 -0.17 11.45
CA VAL A 88 3.09 -1.07 11.12
C VAL A 88 2.97 -1.26 9.61
N ILE A 89 2.97 -0.16 8.84
CA ILE A 89 2.91 -0.22 7.37
C ILE A 89 4.10 -1.01 6.80
N LEU A 90 5.30 -0.79 7.34
CA LEU A 90 6.51 -1.53 6.97
C LEU A 90 6.35 -3.03 7.25
N GLY A 91 5.88 -3.40 8.44
CA GLY A 91 5.64 -4.79 8.81
C GLY A 91 4.63 -5.47 7.87
N VAL A 92 3.46 -4.85 7.66
CA VAL A 92 2.40 -5.39 6.80
C VAL A 92 2.88 -5.52 5.35
N THR A 93 3.58 -4.49 4.84
CA THR A 93 4.14 -4.53 3.48
C THR A 93 5.18 -5.62 3.33
N THR A 94 6.05 -5.80 4.33
CA THR A 94 7.07 -6.84 4.35
C THR A 94 6.44 -8.24 4.36
N TYR A 95 5.40 -8.46 5.17
CA TYR A 95 4.70 -9.74 5.22
C TYR A 95 4.11 -10.12 3.86
N TYR A 96 3.31 -9.24 3.27
CA TYR A 96 2.61 -9.52 2.01
C TYR A 96 3.56 -9.62 0.82
N SER A 97 4.60 -8.80 0.79
CA SER A 97 5.67 -8.93 -0.21
C SER A 97 6.35 -10.30 -0.11
N SER A 98 6.69 -10.73 1.11
CA SER A 98 7.33 -12.03 1.36
C SER A 98 6.39 -13.22 1.11
N TYR A 99 5.08 -13.04 1.32
CA TYR A 99 4.09 -14.05 1.00
C TYR A 99 3.99 -14.28 -0.51
N GLY A 100 4.11 -13.21 -1.32
CA GLY A 100 4.26 -13.32 -2.76
C GLY A 100 5.46 -14.17 -3.15
N LEU A 101 6.63 -13.95 -2.54
CA LEU A 101 7.81 -14.82 -2.75
C LEU A 101 7.57 -16.27 -2.35
N ALA A 102 6.89 -16.50 -1.22
CA ALA A 102 6.61 -17.86 -0.76
C ALA A 102 5.79 -18.64 -1.81
N LEU A 103 4.83 -17.98 -2.44
CA LEU A 103 4.00 -18.56 -3.49
C LEU A 103 4.77 -18.82 -4.79
N ILE A 104 5.68 -17.92 -5.20
CA ILE A 104 6.58 -18.15 -6.34
C ILE A 104 7.47 -19.38 -6.09
N LEU A 105 8.04 -19.48 -4.90
CA LEU A 105 8.93 -20.59 -4.52
C LEU A 105 8.17 -21.88 -4.22
N GLY A 106 6.82 -21.83 -4.19
CA GLY A 106 5.98 -22.97 -3.83
C GLY A 106 6.17 -23.45 -2.38
N VAL A 107 6.66 -22.59 -1.48
CA VAL A 107 6.91 -22.92 -0.08
C VAL A 107 5.76 -22.47 0.82
N GLY A 108 5.51 -23.22 1.90
CA GLY A 108 4.42 -22.92 2.83
C GLY A 108 4.65 -21.65 3.66
N SER A 109 3.58 -21.17 4.31
CA SER A 109 3.57 -19.95 5.15
C SER A 109 4.61 -19.94 6.28
N LYS A 110 5.05 -21.13 6.74
CA LYS A 110 6.12 -21.30 7.73
C LYS A 110 7.46 -20.66 7.33
N TYR A 111 7.68 -20.43 6.03
CA TYR A 111 8.89 -19.77 5.51
C TYR A 111 8.76 -18.25 5.35
N ILE A 112 7.58 -17.68 5.60
CA ILE A 112 7.40 -16.22 5.50
C ILE A 112 8.37 -15.44 6.40
N PRO A 113 8.68 -15.85 7.66
CA PRO A 113 9.63 -15.11 8.50
C PRO A 113 11.03 -15.03 7.90
N ILE A 114 11.53 -16.12 7.31
CA ILE A 114 12.87 -16.13 6.72
C ILE A 114 12.92 -15.32 5.42
N LEU A 115 11.84 -15.36 4.62
CA LEU A 115 11.70 -14.54 3.43
C LEU A 115 11.55 -13.05 3.76
N ALA A 116 10.83 -12.71 4.84
CA ALA A 116 10.70 -11.36 5.37
C ALA A 116 12.06 -10.84 5.88
N ALA A 117 12.79 -11.65 6.65
CA ALA A 117 14.14 -11.33 7.07
C ALA A 117 15.06 -11.09 5.87
N GLY A 118 15.00 -11.97 4.85
CA GLY A 118 15.76 -11.81 3.61
C GLY A 118 15.40 -10.53 2.84
N THR A 119 14.11 -10.21 2.74
CA THR A 119 13.61 -9.00 2.06
C THR A 119 14.08 -7.72 2.75
N VAL A 120 13.98 -7.67 4.08
CA VAL A 120 14.45 -6.54 4.88
C VAL A 120 15.98 -6.44 4.81
N ALA A 121 16.70 -7.54 4.96
CA ALA A 121 18.16 -7.56 4.86
C ALA A 121 18.64 -7.09 3.49
N LEU A 122 17.99 -7.53 2.41
CA LEU A 122 18.24 -7.07 1.06
C LEU A 122 18.00 -5.55 0.95
N SER A 123 16.89 -5.06 1.48
CA SER A 123 16.55 -3.62 1.47
C SER A 123 17.60 -2.78 2.22
N ILE A 124 18.03 -3.22 3.40
CA ILE A 124 19.10 -2.56 4.17
C ILE A 124 20.42 -2.60 3.40
N LEU A 125 20.80 -3.77 2.87
CA LEU A 125 22.03 -3.92 2.09
C LEU A 125 22.04 -2.95 0.90
N MET A 126 20.93 -2.86 0.18
CA MET A 126 20.74 -1.93 -0.94
C MET A 126 20.93 -0.46 -0.49
N LEU A 127 20.33 -0.05 0.63
CA LEU A 127 20.48 1.30 1.19
C LEU A 127 21.91 1.61 1.65
N LEU A 128 22.61 0.62 2.21
CA LEU A 128 24.02 0.76 2.61
C LEU A 128 24.93 0.90 1.38
N LEU A 129 24.71 0.11 0.34
CA LEU A 129 25.46 0.14 -0.91
C LEU A 129 25.30 1.46 -1.67
N ALA A 130 24.16 2.13 -1.52
CA ALA A 130 23.90 3.41 -2.17
C ALA A 130 24.82 4.55 -1.67
N LYS A 131 25.55 4.39 -0.55
CA LYS A 131 26.59 5.32 -0.05
C LYS A 131 26.25 6.82 -0.16
N GLY A 132 25.02 7.21 0.20
CA GLY A 132 24.55 8.60 0.16
C GLY A 132 23.84 9.03 -1.13
N ARG A 133 23.75 8.13 -2.13
CA ARG A 133 22.90 8.27 -3.33
C ARG A 133 21.61 7.45 -3.23
N THR A 134 21.07 7.31 -2.02
CA THR A 134 19.87 6.49 -1.74
C THR A 134 18.68 6.94 -2.58
N LEU A 135 18.48 8.24 -2.75
CA LEU A 135 17.42 8.79 -3.60
C LEU A 135 17.56 8.37 -5.07
N GLU A 136 18.75 8.47 -5.67
CA GLU A 136 18.98 8.06 -7.06
C GLU A 136 18.74 6.56 -7.22
N PHE A 137 19.22 5.78 -6.25
CA PHE A 137 19.07 4.33 -6.23
C PHE A 137 17.61 3.90 -6.17
N ILE A 138 16.83 4.45 -5.23
CA ILE A 138 15.38 4.17 -5.09
C ILE A 138 14.65 4.55 -6.39
N SER A 139 15.02 5.68 -7.01
CA SER A 139 14.41 6.14 -8.25
C SER A 139 14.64 5.15 -9.40
N ILE A 140 15.85 4.61 -9.55
CA ILE A 140 16.16 3.61 -10.58
C ILE A 140 15.33 2.34 -10.38
N PHE A 141 15.26 1.82 -9.15
CA PHE A 141 14.44 0.64 -8.84
C PHE A 141 12.96 0.88 -9.09
N SER A 142 12.47 2.09 -8.81
CA SER A 142 11.09 2.48 -9.08
C SER A 142 10.79 2.51 -10.58
N ILE A 143 11.70 3.03 -11.41
CA ILE A 143 11.57 2.98 -12.88
C ILE A 143 11.52 1.53 -13.37
N LEU A 144 12.45 0.69 -12.91
CA LEU A 144 12.51 -0.71 -13.30
C LEU A 144 11.23 -1.45 -12.91
N PHE A 145 10.71 -1.19 -11.71
CA PHE A 145 9.44 -1.74 -11.26
C PHE A 145 8.27 -1.28 -12.13
N ILE A 146 8.15 0.01 -12.44
CA ILE A 146 7.07 0.53 -13.29
C ILE A 146 7.09 -0.15 -14.67
N LEU A 147 8.27 -0.25 -15.29
CA LEU A 147 8.42 -0.94 -16.57
C LEU A 147 8.05 -2.42 -16.46
N PHE A 148 8.52 -3.09 -15.40
CA PHE A 148 8.19 -4.48 -15.14
C PHE A 148 6.68 -4.68 -14.95
N ALA A 149 6.01 -3.85 -14.17
CA ALA A 149 4.57 -3.93 -13.93
C ALA A 149 3.75 -3.80 -15.22
N LEU A 150 4.12 -2.86 -16.11
CA LEU A 150 3.46 -2.70 -17.41
C LEU A 150 3.69 -3.90 -18.32
N VAL A 151 4.92 -4.41 -18.38
CA VAL A 151 5.25 -5.61 -19.18
C VAL A 151 4.53 -6.83 -18.62
N ALA A 152 4.52 -7.01 -17.30
CA ALA A 152 3.83 -8.10 -16.62
C ALA A 152 2.32 -8.07 -16.90
N ALA A 153 1.68 -6.90 -16.87
CA ALA A 153 0.27 -6.76 -17.21
C ALA A 153 -0.04 -7.24 -18.64
N LEU A 154 0.82 -6.88 -19.61
CA LEU A 154 0.68 -7.33 -21.01
C LEU A 154 0.91 -8.84 -21.16
N LEU A 155 1.93 -9.38 -20.48
CA LEU A 155 2.23 -10.81 -20.51
C LEU A 155 1.13 -11.65 -19.84
N ILE A 156 0.60 -11.20 -18.71
CA ILE A 156 -0.51 -11.85 -18.02
C ILE A 156 -1.77 -11.83 -18.88
N ARG A 157 -2.08 -10.70 -19.52
CA ARG A 157 -3.18 -10.62 -20.50
C ARG A 157 -3.02 -11.66 -21.61
N ASN A 158 -1.85 -11.72 -22.24
CA ASN A 158 -1.63 -12.64 -23.36
C ASN A 158 -1.67 -14.11 -22.89
N GLY A 159 -1.12 -14.40 -21.70
CA GLY A 159 -1.18 -15.72 -21.09
C GLY A 159 -2.62 -16.14 -20.76
N ALA A 160 -3.44 -15.25 -20.20
CA ALA A 160 -4.84 -15.49 -19.93
C ALA A 160 -5.64 -15.75 -21.22
N LEU A 161 -5.49 -14.89 -22.24
CA LEU A 161 -6.18 -15.06 -23.52
C LEU A 161 -5.80 -16.35 -24.27
N ALA A 162 -4.59 -16.87 -24.07
CA ALA A 162 -4.15 -18.13 -24.65
C ALA A 162 -4.64 -19.37 -23.88
N THR A 163 -5.00 -19.20 -22.61
CA THR A 163 -5.30 -20.32 -21.69
C THR A 163 -6.79 -20.45 -21.39
N VAL A 164 -7.54 -19.35 -21.37
CA VAL A 164 -8.98 -19.33 -21.08
C VAL A 164 -9.76 -19.71 -22.34
N VAL A 165 -10.27 -20.94 -22.39
CA VAL A 165 -10.94 -21.51 -23.58
C VAL A 165 -12.42 -21.79 -23.33
N SER A 166 -12.82 -22.11 -22.09
CA SER A 166 -14.22 -22.46 -21.82
C SER A 166 -15.14 -21.25 -21.99
N PRO A 167 -16.33 -21.39 -22.62
CA PRO A 167 -17.23 -20.26 -22.84
C PRO A 167 -17.60 -19.52 -21.56
N GLN A 168 -17.77 -20.25 -20.45
CA GLN A 168 -18.09 -19.68 -19.15
C GLN A 168 -16.91 -18.89 -18.57
N ALA A 169 -15.69 -19.41 -18.66
CA ALA A 169 -14.49 -18.70 -18.20
C ALA A 169 -14.21 -17.45 -19.04
N VAL A 170 -14.39 -17.54 -20.37
CA VAL A 170 -14.30 -16.40 -21.28
C VAL A 170 -15.33 -15.33 -20.90
N GLN A 171 -16.59 -15.71 -20.72
CA GLN A 171 -17.64 -14.77 -20.33
C GLN A 171 -17.35 -14.12 -18.96
N TYR A 172 -16.87 -14.89 -17.98
CA TYR A 172 -16.51 -14.36 -16.67
C TYR A 172 -15.36 -13.34 -16.76
N MET A 173 -14.31 -13.67 -17.52
CA MET A 173 -13.18 -12.78 -17.78
C MET A 173 -13.63 -11.49 -18.51
N GLU A 174 -14.42 -11.62 -19.57
CA GLU A 174 -14.94 -10.47 -20.33
C GLU A 174 -15.85 -9.59 -19.48
N ASN A 175 -16.66 -10.16 -18.61
CA ASN A 175 -17.48 -9.40 -17.65
C ASN A 175 -16.60 -8.63 -16.66
N ALA A 176 -15.55 -9.25 -16.11
CA ALA A 176 -14.64 -8.57 -15.19
C ALA A 176 -13.88 -7.42 -15.88
N VAL A 177 -13.37 -7.66 -17.10
CA VAL A 177 -12.65 -6.67 -17.91
C VAL A 177 -13.56 -5.52 -18.35
N SER A 178 -14.76 -5.82 -18.83
CA SER A 178 -15.74 -4.80 -19.26
C SER A 178 -16.30 -4.00 -18.09
N SER A 179 -16.39 -4.59 -16.89
CA SER A 179 -16.81 -3.86 -15.68
C SER A 179 -15.87 -2.71 -15.35
N ILE A 180 -14.55 -2.89 -15.51
CA ILE A 180 -13.53 -1.85 -15.28
C ILE A 180 -13.78 -0.60 -16.16
N THR A 181 -14.22 -0.81 -17.39
CA THR A 181 -14.47 0.28 -18.37
C THR A 181 -15.94 0.71 -18.45
N SER A 182 -16.80 0.19 -17.56
CA SER A 182 -18.24 0.45 -17.57
C SER A 182 -18.66 1.55 -16.59
N PHE A 183 -19.70 2.31 -16.96
CA PHE A 183 -20.40 3.24 -16.08
C PHE A 183 -21.63 2.62 -15.40
N ASN A 184 -21.98 1.37 -15.72
CA ASN A 184 -23.25 0.78 -15.27
C ASN A 184 -23.17 0.15 -13.88
N MET A 185 -21.97 0.04 -13.31
CA MET A 185 -21.78 -0.57 -12.00
C MET A 185 -22.39 0.29 -10.87
N PRO A 186 -23.03 -0.31 -9.86
CA PRO A 186 -23.61 0.41 -8.72
C PRO A 186 -22.53 0.87 -7.74
N LEU A 187 -22.75 2.01 -7.09
CA LEU A 187 -21.91 2.47 -5.98
C LEU A 187 -22.61 2.13 -4.65
N THR A 188 -21.84 1.62 -3.68
CA THR A 188 -22.32 1.44 -2.31
C THR A 188 -21.60 2.41 -1.38
N ALA A 189 -22.31 2.98 -0.40
CA ALA A 189 -21.72 3.98 0.51
C ALA A 189 -20.52 3.42 1.29
N LYS A 190 -20.64 2.18 1.79
CA LYS A 190 -19.59 1.50 2.55
C LYS A 190 -18.37 1.22 1.66
N GLY A 191 -18.57 0.65 0.47
CA GLY A 191 -17.48 0.42 -0.48
C GLY A 191 -16.81 1.71 -0.96
N VAL A 192 -17.55 2.82 -1.13
CA VAL A 192 -16.96 4.14 -1.42
C VAL A 192 -16.05 4.59 -0.28
N ILE A 193 -16.48 4.49 0.98
CA ILE A 193 -15.64 4.85 2.14
C ILE A 193 -14.36 4.01 2.17
N TYR A 194 -14.46 2.70 1.98
CA TYR A 194 -13.29 1.85 1.93
C TYR A 194 -12.36 2.16 0.75
N MET A 195 -12.91 2.50 -0.42
CA MET A 195 -12.13 2.96 -1.56
C MET A 195 -11.40 4.28 -1.23
N LEU A 196 -12.05 5.25 -0.60
CA LEU A 196 -11.42 6.51 -0.18
C LEU A 196 -10.20 6.24 0.72
N VAL A 197 -10.37 5.40 1.73
CA VAL A 197 -9.30 5.01 2.67
C VAL A 197 -8.18 4.28 1.95
N SER A 198 -8.54 3.36 1.05
CA SER A 198 -7.59 2.57 0.27
C SER A 198 -6.73 3.46 -0.63
N VAL A 199 -7.33 4.47 -1.27
CA VAL A 199 -6.58 5.44 -2.06
C VAL A 199 -5.59 6.20 -1.17
N LEU A 200 -6.02 6.72 -0.01
CA LEU A 200 -5.14 7.46 0.89
C LEU A 200 -3.96 6.61 1.41
N ILE A 201 -4.20 5.33 1.70
CA ILE A 201 -3.17 4.36 2.09
C ILE A 201 -2.22 4.06 0.92
N SER A 202 -2.74 3.89 -0.31
CA SER A 202 -1.90 3.74 -1.50
C SER A 202 -0.99 4.96 -1.71
N PHE A 203 -1.46 6.16 -1.36
CA PHE A 203 -0.63 7.36 -1.34
C PHE A 203 0.31 7.45 -0.13
N GLY A 204 0.37 6.46 0.76
CA GLY A 204 1.35 6.43 1.87
C GLY A 204 1.17 7.55 2.92
N LEU A 205 0.00 8.19 2.95
CA LEU A 205 -0.30 9.21 3.95
C LEU A 205 -0.42 8.59 5.35
N GLY A 206 -0.11 9.39 6.36
CA GLY A 206 -0.05 9.06 7.77
C GLY A 206 1.32 8.61 8.27
N THR A 207 2.33 8.54 7.41
CA THR A 207 3.65 7.95 7.73
C THR A 207 4.75 8.98 8.01
N GLY A 208 4.56 10.26 7.68
CA GLY A 208 5.59 11.28 7.82
C GLY A 208 6.60 11.31 6.66
N VAL A 209 6.48 10.41 5.68
CA VAL A 209 7.46 10.24 4.59
C VAL A 209 7.63 11.52 3.77
N TYR A 210 6.54 12.25 3.51
CA TYR A 210 6.59 13.43 2.63
C TYR A 210 7.30 14.62 3.25
N TYR A 211 7.26 14.77 4.58
CA TYR A 211 8.09 15.75 5.29
C TYR A 211 9.58 15.46 5.11
N VAL A 212 9.98 14.19 5.21
CA VAL A 212 11.37 13.77 5.03
C VAL A 212 11.81 13.98 3.57
N ILE A 213 10.99 13.56 2.60
CA ILE A 213 11.26 13.80 1.17
C ILE A 213 11.45 15.29 0.89
N GLY A 214 10.61 16.15 1.45
CA GLY A 214 10.72 17.59 1.30
C GLY A 214 12.04 18.17 1.84
N SER A 215 12.55 17.66 2.95
CA SER A 215 13.84 18.13 3.51
C SER A 215 15.04 17.81 2.61
N PHE A 216 14.96 16.76 1.78
CA PHE A 216 16.01 16.39 0.82
C PHE A 216 15.78 16.96 -0.58
N ALA A 217 14.61 17.54 -0.86
CA ALA A 217 14.31 18.09 -2.17
C ALA A 217 15.14 19.36 -2.46
N PRO A 218 15.72 19.51 -3.67
CA PRO A 218 16.37 20.75 -4.07
C PRO A 218 15.37 21.92 -4.08
N GLU A 219 15.85 23.14 -3.78
CA GLU A 219 15.02 24.36 -3.77
C GLU A 219 14.38 24.64 -5.12
N GLU A 220 15.15 24.41 -6.20
CA GLU A 220 14.74 24.62 -7.59
C GLU A 220 13.72 23.59 -8.09
N LEU A 221 13.41 22.56 -7.28
CA LEU A 221 12.49 21.50 -7.69
C LEU A 221 11.04 22.00 -7.70
N ASP A 222 10.43 21.96 -8.89
CA ASP A 222 9.00 22.18 -9.07
C ASP A 222 8.18 20.93 -8.68
N LEU A 223 7.81 20.86 -7.40
CA LEU A 223 7.01 19.76 -6.87
C LEU A 223 5.65 19.61 -7.58
N ARG A 224 5.07 20.67 -8.14
CA ARG A 224 3.78 20.57 -8.84
C ARG A 224 3.90 19.75 -10.11
N LYS A 225 4.97 19.97 -10.90
CA LYS A 225 5.24 19.18 -12.10
C LYS A 225 5.56 17.72 -11.77
N VAL A 226 6.33 17.51 -10.70
CA VAL A 226 6.64 16.16 -10.20
C VAL A 226 5.37 15.42 -9.84
N LEU A 227 4.51 16.04 -9.03
CA LEU A 227 3.25 15.45 -8.59
C LEU A 227 2.28 15.24 -9.76
N ALA A 228 2.23 16.13 -10.75
CA ALA A 228 1.45 15.88 -11.96
C ALA A 228 1.90 14.61 -12.71
N GLY A 229 3.20 14.36 -12.81
CA GLY A 229 3.74 13.14 -13.41
C GLY A 229 3.38 11.89 -12.59
N VAL A 230 3.52 11.96 -11.27
CA VAL A 230 3.11 10.90 -10.33
C VAL A 230 1.63 10.57 -10.48
N PHE A 231 0.76 11.59 -10.57
CA PHE A 231 -0.68 11.41 -10.74
C PHE A 231 -1.01 10.63 -12.01
N VAL A 232 -0.38 10.97 -13.15
CA VAL A 232 -0.60 10.25 -14.42
C VAL A 232 -0.10 8.80 -14.32
N LEU A 233 1.11 8.59 -13.77
CA LEU A 233 1.67 7.24 -13.59
C LEU A 233 0.78 6.38 -12.67
N GLN A 234 0.27 6.97 -11.59
CA GLN A 234 -0.62 6.31 -10.66
C GLN A 234 -1.90 5.82 -11.34
N ILE A 235 -2.51 6.64 -12.20
CA ILE A 235 -3.71 6.25 -12.96
C ILE A 235 -3.39 5.07 -13.87
N ILE A 236 -2.33 5.19 -14.69
CA ILE A 236 -1.94 4.15 -15.65
C ILE A 236 -1.70 2.81 -14.94
N LEU A 237 -0.96 2.84 -13.83
CA LEU A 237 -0.59 1.62 -13.10
C LEU A 237 -1.75 1.04 -12.29
N SER A 238 -2.66 1.87 -11.77
CA SER A 238 -3.88 1.38 -11.12
C SER A 238 -4.78 0.63 -12.11
N PHE A 239 -4.91 1.13 -13.34
CA PHE A 239 -5.62 0.40 -14.41
C PHE A 239 -4.86 -0.86 -14.84
N ALA A 240 -3.54 -0.79 -15.00
CA ALA A 240 -2.72 -1.95 -15.33
C ALA A 240 -2.86 -3.06 -14.26
N ALA A 241 -2.86 -2.70 -12.98
CA ALA A 241 -3.12 -3.62 -11.88
C ALA A 241 -4.55 -4.19 -11.96
N ALA A 242 -5.57 -3.35 -12.18
CA ALA A 242 -6.95 -3.81 -12.32
C ALA A 242 -7.15 -4.82 -13.46
N PHE A 243 -6.59 -4.54 -14.65
CA PHE A 243 -6.62 -5.49 -15.77
C PHE A 243 -5.83 -6.76 -15.46
N THR A 244 -4.67 -6.65 -14.81
CA THR A 244 -3.88 -7.80 -14.38
C THR A 244 -4.72 -8.75 -13.52
N VAL A 245 -5.42 -8.21 -12.51
CA VAL A 245 -6.30 -9.02 -11.65
C VAL A 245 -7.47 -9.60 -12.44
N ALA A 246 -8.14 -8.81 -13.28
CA ALA A 246 -9.28 -9.29 -14.08
C ALA A 246 -8.91 -10.45 -15.02
N TYR A 247 -7.75 -10.36 -15.69
CA TYR A 247 -7.25 -11.45 -16.54
C TYR A 247 -6.85 -12.68 -15.72
N SER A 248 -6.21 -12.50 -14.57
CA SER A 248 -5.88 -13.61 -13.68
C SER A 248 -7.12 -14.30 -13.09
N LEU A 249 -8.22 -13.59 -12.87
CA LEU A 249 -9.49 -14.15 -12.41
C LEU A 249 -10.14 -15.06 -13.47
N GLY A 250 -10.03 -14.69 -14.75
CA GLY A 250 -10.46 -15.56 -15.86
C GLY A 250 -9.68 -16.87 -15.93
N ALA A 251 -8.35 -16.77 -15.80
CA ALA A 251 -7.48 -17.95 -15.72
C ALA A 251 -7.82 -18.80 -14.48
N ALA A 252 -8.09 -18.19 -13.33
CA ALA A 252 -8.49 -18.91 -12.13
C ALA A 252 -9.81 -19.67 -12.32
N TYR A 253 -10.79 -19.11 -13.06
CA TYR A 253 -12.02 -19.83 -13.41
C TYR A 253 -11.70 -21.09 -14.23
N GLN A 254 -10.92 -20.93 -15.31
CA GLN A 254 -10.53 -22.04 -16.18
C GLN A 254 -9.81 -23.15 -15.39
N ALA A 255 -8.92 -22.78 -14.47
CA ALA A 255 -8.19 -23.71 -13.62
C ALA A 255 -9.12 -24.58 -12.74
N VAL A 256 -10.19 -23.99 -12.18
CA VAL A 256 -11.16 -24.74 -11.39
C VAL A 256 -11.92 -25.74 -12.27
N GLU A 257 -12.33 -25.32 -13.47
CA GLU A 257 -13.05 -26.20 -14.40
C GLU A 257 -12.19 -27.39 -14.83
N GLU A 258 -10.91 -27.16 -15.16
CA GLU A 258 -9.96 -28.23 -15.46
C GLU A 258 -9.73 -29.16 -14.26
N ALA A 259 -9.70 -28.61 -13.04
CA ALA A 259 -9.53 -29.40 -11.82
C ALA A 259 -10.72 -30.33 -11.51
N PHE A 260 -11.95 -29.98 -11.92
CA PHE A 260 -13.10 -30.88 -11.82
C PHE A 260 -13.14 -31.96 -12.90
N GLN A 261 -12.48 -31.72 -14.03
CA GLN A 261 -12.40 -32.67 -15.15
C GLN A 261 -11.20 -33.61 -15.03
N ASN A 262 -10.22 -33.27 -14.19
CA ASN A 262 -9.00 -34.04 -14.01
C ASN A 262 -9.24 -35.25 -13.07
N PRO A 263 -9.10 -36.50 -13.55
CA PRO A 263 -9.28 -37.69 -12.72
C PRO A 263 -8.19 -37.88 -11.67
N ASP A 264 -7.05 -37.20 -11.81
CA ASP A 264 -5.92 -37.31 -10.87
C ASP A 264 -6.08 -36.40 -9.63
N ILE A 265 -7.06 -35.49 -9.64
CA ILE A 265 -7.34 -34.58 -8.53
C ILE A 265 -8.49 -35.14 -7.70
N SER A 266 -8.31 -35.19 -6.38
CA SER A 266 -9.34 -35.68 -5.47
C SER A 266 -10.55 -34.74 -5.41
N ALA A 267 -11.75 -35.27 -5.20
CA ALA A 267 -12.95 -34.46 -5.08
C ALA A 267 -12.88 -33.43 -3.92
N GLU A 268 -12.13 -33.75 -2.86
CA GLU A 268 -11.86 -32.84 -1.74
C GLU A 268 -11.01 -31.65 -2.18
N GLU A 269 -9.95 -31.90 -2.94
CA GLU A 269 -9.07 -30.87 -3.49
C GLU A 269 -9.79 -29.98 -4.51
N SER A 270 -10.59 -30.56 -5.42
CA SER A 270 -11.41 -29.79 -6.36
C SER A 270 -12.44 -28.91 -5.64
N LEU A 271 -13.04 -29.40 -4.54
CA LEU A 271 -13.96 -28.63 -3.72
C LEU A 271 -13.26 -27.49 -2.95
N GLU A 272 -12.04 -27.71 -2.48
CA GLU A 272 -11.23 -26.67 -1.87
C GLU A 272 -10.90 -25.55 -2.88
N LEU A 273 -10.49 -25.92 -4.10
CA LEU A 273 -10.23 -24.97 -5.19
C LEU A 273 -11.49 -24.18 -5.54
N PHE A 274 -12.65 -24.85 -5.62
CA PHE A 274 -13.93 -24.19 -5.84
C PHE A 274 -14.28 -23.19 -4.74
N THR A 275 -14.07 -23.56 -3.48
CA THR A 275 -14.36 -22.68 -2.33
C THR A 275 -13.48 -21.42 -2.39
N ARG A 276 -12.18 -21.58 -2.67
CA ARG A 276 -11.25 -20.46 -2.86
C ARG A 276 -11.63 -19.59 -4.06
N PHE A 277 -12.19 -20.19 -5.10
CA PHE A 277 -12.68 -19.45 -6.26
C PHE A 277 -14.01 -18.73 -5.98
N ASP A 278 -14.90 -19.30 -5.16
CA ASP A 278 -16.11 -18.59 -4.74
C ASP A 278 -15.76 -17.32 -3.97
N ASP A 279 -14.74 -17.37 -3.11
CA ASP A 279 -14.21 -16.17 -2.47
C ASP A 279 -13.73 -15.13 -3.50
N LEU A 280 -13.01 -15.55 -4.56
CA LEU A 280 -12.60 -14.68 -5.66
C LEU A 280 -13.79 -14.11 -6.45
N LYS A 281 -14.89 -14.84 -6.55
CA LYS A 281 -16.14 -14.35 -7.15
C LYS A 281 -16.83 -13.34 -6.25
N GLN A 282 -16.80 -13.52 -4.93
CA GLN A 282 -17.27 -12.51 -3.98
C GLN A 282 -16.41 -11.25 -4.04
N TYR A 283 -15.10 -11.37 -4.26
CA TYR A 283 -14.20 -10.22 -4.46
C TYR A 283 -14.62 -9.33 -5.64
N THR A 284 -15.13 -9.90 -6.74
CA THR A 284 -15.54 -9.16 -7.94
C THR A 284 -16.98 -8.63 -7.91
N THR A 285 -17.78 -9.06 -6.92
CA THR A 285 -19.22 -8.75 -6.87
C THR A 285 -19.66 -8.04 -5.58
N ASN A 286 -18.92 -8.22 -4.48
CA ASN A 286 -19.23 -7.63 -3.18
C ASN A 286 -18.35 -6.40 -2.91
N SER A 287 -18.88 -5.23 -3.26
CA SER A 287 -18.24 -3.94 -2.99
C SER A 287 -18.12 -3.59 -1.50
N ASP A 288 -18.91 -4.23 -0.64
CA ASP A 288 -19.01 -3.94 0.80
C ASP A 288 -18.11 -4.82 1.67
N ALA A 289 -17.47 -5.85 1.08
CA ALA A 289 -16.45 -6.65 1.74
C ALA A 289 -15.26 -5.78 2.16
N SER A 290 -14.66 -6.08 3.32
CA SER A 290 -13.61 -5.23 3.86
C SER A 290 -12.33 -5.29 2.99
N PRO A 291 -11.49 -4.23 2.99
CA PRO A 291 -10.19 -4.29 2.33
C PRO A 291 -9.32 -5.44 2.83
N VAL A 292 -9.43 -5.78 4.12
CA VAL A 292 -8.66 -6.85 4.77
C VAL A 292 -8.99 -8.20 4.14
N ASP A 293 -10.27 -8.54 4.05
CA ASP A 293 -10.72 -9.79 3.42
C ASP A 293 -10.31 -9.84 1.95
N SER A 294 -10.38 -8.68 1.28
CA SER A 294 -10.04 -8.57 -0.14
C SER A 294 -8.56 -8.84 -0.42
N ILE A 295 -7.67 -8.45 0.50
CA ILE A 295 -6.23 -8.74 0.41
C ILE A 295 -5.99 -10.24 0.53
N GLU A 296 -6.61 -10.90 1.51
CA GLU A 296 -6.45 -12.35 1.71
C GLU A 296 -6.94 -13.13 0.49
N VAL A 297 -8.12 -12.76 -0.02
CA VAL A 297 -8.73 -13.39 -1.21
C VAL A 297 -7.88 -13.21 -2.45
N PHE A 298 -7.19 -12.07 -2.63
CA PHE A 298 -6.27 -11.88 -3.75
C PHE A 298 -5.19 -12.98 -3.81
N TYR A 299 -4.67 -13.42 -2.68
CA TYR A 299 -3.66 -14.48 -2.62
C TYR A 299 -4.23 -15.88 -2.92
N SER A 300 -5.55 -16.04 -3.01
CA SER A 300 -6.16 -17.27 -3.51
C SER A 300 -5.92 -17.48 -5.00
N ILE A 301 -5.75 -16.41 -5.80
CA ILE A 301 -5.49 -16.51 -7.26
C ILE A 301 -4.34 -17.48 -7.58
N PRO A 302 -3.10 -17.27 -7.09
CA PRO A 302 -2.00 -18.17 -7.42
C PRO A 302 -2.21 -19.59 -6.88
N THR A 303 -2.95 -19.75 -5.78
CA THR A 303 -3.25 -21.09 -5.24
C THR A 303 -4.23 -21.86 -6.11
N VAL A 304 -5.18 -21.17 -6.74
CA VAL A 304 -6.14 -21.76 -7.68
C VAL A 304 -5.46 -22.13 -9.01
N LEU A 305 -4.52 -21.30 -9.48
CA LEU A 305 -3.80 -21.53 -10.73
C LEU A 305 -2.83 -22.73 -10.65
N LYS A 306 -2.19 -22.93 -9.50
CA LYS A 306 -1.06 -23.86 -9.36
C LYS A 306 -1.47 -25.31 -9.63
N GLY A 307 -0.79 -25.96 -10.57
CA GLY A 307 -1.00 -27.35 -10.96
C GLY A 307 -2.21 -27.58 -11.88
N ASN A 308 -2.99 -26.55 -12.17
CA ASN A 308 -4.30 -26.67 -12.81
C ASN A 308 -4.37 -26.04 -14.21
N LEU A 309 -3.26 -25.44 -14.69
CA LEU A 309 -3.15 -24.88 -16.03
C LEU A 309 -1.74 -25.08 -16.58
N SER A 310 -1.62 -25.22 -17.90
CA SER A 310 -0.32 -25.39 -18.58
C SER A 310 0.65 -24.21 -18.43
N ASN A 311 0.13 -22.99 -18.23
CA ASN A 311 0.91 -21.75 -18.07
C ASN A 311 0.86 -21.18 -16.64
N ASP A 312 0.46 -21.99 -15.66
CA ASP A 312 0.26 -21.57 -14.27
C ASP A 312 1.48 -20.86 -13.67
N THR A 313 2.67 -21.43 -13.85
CA THR A 313 3.92 -21.01 -13.23
C THR A 313 4.33 -19.63 -13.73
N THR A 314 4.14 -19.38 -15.02
CA THR A 314 4.40 -18.08 -15.63
C THR A 314 3.44 -17.02 -15.10
N LEU A 315 2.13 -17.32 -15.04
CA LEU A 315 1.13 -16.38 -14.51
C LEU A 315 1.36 -16.07 -13.03
N ILE A 316 1.60 -17.10 -12.21
CA ILE A 316 1.91 -16.96 -10.78
C ILE A 316 3.17 -16.13 -10.59
N THR A 317 4.24 -16.45 -11.33
CA THR A 317 5.51 -15.73 -11.23
C THR A 317 5.33 -14.26 -11.60
N LEU A 318 4.69 -13.94 -12.73
CA LEU A 318 4.49 -12.56 -13.15
C LEU A 318 3.65 -11.77 -12.14
N LEU A 319 2.55 -12.35 -11.64
CA LEU A 319 1.66 -11.69 -10.69
C LEU A 319 2.34 -11.46 -9.33
N MET A 320 2.92 -12.51 -8.75
CA MET A 320 3.53 -12.44 -7.43
C MET A 320 4.87 -11.68 -7.44
N LEU A 321 5.64 -11.74 -8.54
CA LEU A 321 6.87 -10.96 -8.66
C LEU A 321 6.56 -9.48 -8.81
N SER A 322 5.49 -9.11 -9.51
CA SER A 322 5.01 -7.72 -9.57
C SER A 322 4.69 -7.21 -8.18
N LEU A 323 3.97 -8.01 -7.40
CA LEU A 323 3.61 -7.67 -6.02
C LEU A 323 4.83 -7.57 -5.10
N TYR A 324 5.77 -8.52 -5.19
CA TYR A 324 7.01 -8.50 -4.42
C TYR A 324 7.83 -7.24 -4.72
N LEU A 325 8.01 -6.90 -6.00
CA LEU A 325 8.76 -5.72 -6.40
C LEU A 325 8.08 -4.42 -5.96
N ALA A 326 6.75 -4.34 -6.04
CA ALA A 326 5.96 -3.21 -5.50
C ALA A 326 6.14 -3.06 -3.98
N GLY A 327 6.22 -4.18 -3.27
CA GLY A 327 6.52 -4.21 -1.84
C GLY A 327 7.95 -3.78 -1.56
N LEU A 328 8.92 -4.29 -2.32
CA LEU A 328 10.33 -3.98 -2.13
C LEU A 328 10.60 -2.48 -2.31
N THR A 329 10.04 -1.83 -3.34
CA THR A 329 10.18 -0.37 -3.53
C THR A 329 9.64 0.41 -2.33
N SER A 330 8.48 0.01 -1.80
CA SER A 330 7.87 0.62 -0.62
C SER A 330 8.70 0.38 0.65
N ILE A 331 9.16 -0.86 0.88
CA ILE A 331 9.96 -1.26 2.04
C ILE A 331 11.26 -0.46 2.11
N ILE A 332 11.95 -0.30 0.99
CA ILE A 332 13.19 0.49 0.93
C ILE A 332 12.93 1.94 1.36
N VAL A 333 11.85 2.56 0.85
CA VAL A 333 11.50 3.95 1.23
C VAL A 333 11.10 4.02 2.71
N LEU A 334 10.25 3.12 3.20
CA LEU A 334 9.82 3.11 4.60
C LEU A 334 11.01 2.93 5.55
N ILE A 335 11.96 2.04 5.24
CA ILE A 335 13.18 1.84 6.04
C ILE A 335 14.05 3.10 6.02
N GLU A 336 14.32 3.69 4.86
CA GLU A 336 15.15 4.90 4.76
C GLU A 336 14.51 6.07 5.52
N MET A 337 13.23 6.35 5.28
CA MET A 337 12.52 7.47 5.90
C MET A 337 12.33 7.26 7.41
N GLY A 338 11.95 6.04 7.81
CA GLY A 338 11.89 5.66 9.22
C GLY A 338 13.24 5.80 9.90
N SER A 339 14.34 5.46 9.22
CA SER A 339 15.69 5.60 9.76
C SER A 339 16.09 7.07 9.92
N HIS A 340 15.70 7.95 8.99
CA HIS A 340 15.92 9.39 9.12
C HIS A 340 15.17 9.94 10.32
N ILE A 341 13.87 9.68 10.44
CA ILE A 341 13.04 10.10 11.58
C ILE A 341 13.67 9.63 12.90
N LEU A 342 14.03 8.34 12.97
CA LEU A 342 14.59 7.73 14.17
C LEU A 342 15.99 8.29 14.50
N SER A 343 16.84 8.49 13.50
CA SER A 343 18.20 9.04 13.68
C SER A 343 18.16 10.46 14.23
N GLU A 344 17.21 11.27 13.81
CA GLU A 344 17.06 12.64 14.29
C GLU A 344 16.50 12.70 15.72
N VAL A 345 15.50 11.86 16.01
CA VAL A 345 14.83 11.87 17.33
C VAL A 345 15.69 11.20 18.40
N MET A 346 16.32 10.07 18.09
CA MET A 346 17.10 9.28 19.04
C MET A 346 18.62 9.47 18.92
N GLN A 347 19.08 10.34 18.02
CA GLN A 347 20.51 10.59 17.77
C GLN A 347 21.33 9.33 17.45
N LEU A 348 20.68 8.36 16.80
CA LEU A 348 21.33 7.11 16.39
C LEU A 348 22.17 7.32 15.13
N SER A 349 23.25 6.54 14.99
CA SER A 349 23.98 6.46 13.72
C SER A 349 23.08 5.94 12.60
N ARG A 350 23.42 6.25 11.34
CA ARG A 350 22.68 5.76 10.16
C ARG A 350 22.55 4.23 10.15
N ASN A 351 23.63 3.52 10.43
CA ASN A 351 23.60 2.06 10.45
C ASN A 351 22.73 1.52 11.61
N GLY A 352 22.80 2.16 12.78
CA GLY A 352 21.99 1.79 13.94
C GLY A 352 20.49 2.01 13.71
N SER A 353 20.11 3.14 13.11
CA SER A 353 18.72 3.47 12.79
C SER A 353 18.14 2.58 11.69
N LEU A 354 18.88 2.34 10.60
CA LEU A 354 18.49 1.38 9.56
C LEU A 354 18.27 -0.03 10.14
N GLY A 355 19.22 -0.48 10.97
CA GLY A 355 19.15 -1.77 11.65
C GLY A 355 17.94 -1.90 12.57
N LEU A 356 17.64 -0.87 13.38
CA LEU A 356 16.51 -0.91 14.31
C LEU A 356 15.16 -0.91 13.58
N VAL A 357 14.97 -0.02 12.59
CA VAL A 357 13.73 0.06 11.81
C VAL A 357 13.49 -1.24 11.05
N GLY A 358 14.53 -1.77 10.39
CA GLY A 358 14.44 -3.06 9.71
C GLY A 358 14.15 -4.22 10.65
N PHE A 359 14.82 -4.28 11.81
CA PHE A 359 14.60 -5.33 12.80
C PHE A 359 13.15 -5.34 13.31
N ILE A 360 12.59 -4.17 13.63
CA ILE A 360 11.18 -4.06 14.04
C ILE A 360 10.24 -4.48 12.90
N GLY A 361 10.49 -4.01 11.67
CA GLY A 361 9.70 -4.40 10.49
C GLY A 361 9.69 -5.91 10.27
N MET A 362 10.85 -6.55 10.41
CA MET A 362 11.01 -8.01 10.34
C MET A 362 10.25 -8.73 11.46
N MET A 363 10.35 -8.25 12.71
CA MET A 363 9.62 -8.84 13.83
C MET A 363 8.10 -8.78 13.64
N LEU A 364 7.59 -7.63 13.19
CA LEU A 364 6.17 -7.47 12.91
C LEU A 364 5.72 -8.42 11.79
N ALA A 365 6.49 -8.48 10.69
CA ALA A 365 6.24 -9.43 9.60
C ALA A 365 6.23 -10.89 10.07
N ALA A 366 7.19 -11.29 10.91
CA ALA A 366 7.25 -12.64 11.45
C ALA A 366 6.06 -12.96 12.37
N ALA A 367 5.60 -12.01 13.18
CA ALA A 367 4.44 -12.18 14.05
C ALA A 367 3.14 -12.44 13.26
N MET A 368 3.02 -11.87 12.06
CA MET A 368 1.88 -12.06 11.16
C MET A 368 1.80 -13.44 10.48
N VAL A 369 2.70 -14.39 10.78
CA VAL A 369 2.49 -15.80 10.42
C VAL A 369 1.27 -16.38 11.14
N VAL A 370 0.98 -15.88 12.34
CA VAL A 370 -0.25 -16.24 13.07
C VAL A 370 -1.42 -15.47 12.47
N GLY A 371 -2.42 -16.19 11.95
CA GLY A 371 -3.55 -15.60 11.22
C GLY A 371 -4.28 -14.51 11.98
N ASP A 372 -4.58 -14.70 13.27
CA ASP A 372 -5.26 -13.70 14.08
C ASP A 372 -4.45 -12.41 14.25
N ILE A 373 -3.14 -12.55 14.47
CA ILE A 373 -2.21 -11.42 14.59
C ILE A 373 -2.10 -10.69 13.25
N ARG A 374 -2.07 -11.44 12.13
CA ARG A 374 -2.11 -10.87 10.79
C ARG A 374 -3.35 -9.99 10.60
N THR A 375 -4.53 -10.52 10.84
CA THR A 375 -5.78 -9.75 10.70
C THR A 375 -5.74 -8.49 11.55
N MET A 376 -5.27 -8.58 12.81
CA MET A 376 -5.12 -7.41 13.68
C MET A 376 -4.23 -6.31 13.08
N PHE A 377 -3.04 -6.65 12.58
CA PHE A 377 -2.12 -5.66 12.02
C PHE A 377 -2.59 -5.11 10.67
N VAL A 378 -3.21 -5.93 9.83
CA VAL A 378 -3.70 -5.51 8.50
C VAL A 378 -4.88 -4.56 8.64
N VAL A 379 -5.69 -4.69 9.69
CA VAL A 379 -6.80 -3.75 9.99
C VAL A 379 -6.31 -2.36 10.37
N VAL A 380 -5.12 -2.23 10.96
CA VAL A 380 -4.61 -0.94 11.47
C VAL A 380 -4.57 0.13 10.35
N PRO A 381 -3.92 -0.08 9.19
CA PRO A 381 -3.96 0.88 8.09
C PRO A 381 -5.39 1.26 7.69
N PHE A 382 -6.29 0.30 7.48
CA PHE A 382 -7.64 0.58 6.98
C PHE A 382 -8.60 1.15 8.03
N SER A 383 -8.26 1.06 9.32
CA SER A 383 -9.08 1.63 10.39
C SER A 383 -8.67 3.06 10.74
N VAL A 384 -7.37 3.37 10.78
CA VAL A 384 -6.87 4.67 11.28
C VAL A 384 -6.10 5.51 10.28
N ALA A 385 -5.82 5.07 9.04
CA ALA A 385 -5.00 5.84 8.09
C ALA A 385 -5.53 7.26 7.81
N THR A 386 -6.84 7.45 7.73
CA THR A 386 -7.46 8.76 7.53
C THR A 386 -7.23 9.69 8.73
N ILE A 387 -7.29 9.17 9.96
CA ILE A 387 -6.93 9.91 11.18
C ILE A 387 -5.43 10.20 11.19
N MET A 388 -4.59 9.23 10.82
CA MET A 388 -3.14 9.43 10.74
C MET A 388 -2.77 10.51 9.71
N ALA A 389 -3.41 10.53 8.54
CA ALA A 389 -3.24 11.57 7.54
C ALA A 389 -3.71 12.95 8.07
N ALA A 390 -4.84 13.01 8.78
CA ALA A 390 -5.30 14.24 9.41
C ALA A 390 -4.31 14.78 10.45
N ILE A 391 -3.72 13.87 11.25
CA ILE A 391 -2.70 14.19 12.24
C ILE A 391 -1.40 14.64 11.57
N GLU A 392 -0.97 13.97 10.52
CA GLU A 392 0.21 14.33 9.74
C GLU A 392 0.09 15.75 9.17
N SER A 393 -1.10 16.13 8.70
CA SER A 393 -1.36 17.45 8.14
C SER A 393 -1.68 18.54 9.18
N TYR A 394 -1.89 18.18 10.46
CA TYR A 394 -2.19 19.15 11.54
C TYR A 394 -1.15 20.29 11.69
N PRO A 395 0.17 20.05 11.63
CA PRO A 395 1.20 21.10 11.68
C PRO A 395 1.05 22.20 10.61
N LEU A 396 0.38 21.90 9.51
CA LEU A 396 0.17 22.84 8.41
C LEU A 396 -0.90 23.89 8.70
N ILE A 397 -1.81 23.64 9.67
CA ILE A 397 -2.91 24.56 10.00
C ILE A 397 -2.42 25.87 10.62
N PRO A 398 -1.68 25.86 11.76
CA PRO A 398 -1.27 27.09 12.41
C PRO A 398 -0.09 27.78 11.69
N SER A 399 0.72 27.01 10.96
CA SER A 399 1.96 27.51 10.36
C SER A 399 1.72 28.33 9.10
N GLU A 400 2.62 29.27 8.79
CA GLU A 400 2.64 29.99 7.49
C GLU A 400 3.09 29.09 6.32
N LEU A 401 3.22 27.78 6.57
CA LEU A 401 3.77 26.80 5.64
C LEU A 401 2.72 26.29 4.64
N ALA A 402 1.44 26.34 5.00
CA ALA A 402 0.37 25.91 4.12
C ALA A 402 0.08 26.95 3.02
N PRO A 403 -0.04 26.54 1.74
CA PRO A 403 -0.44 27.44 0.67
C PRO A 403 -1.88 27.94 0.83
N ASN A 404 -2.76 27.16 1.47
CA ASN A 404 -4.14 27.55 1.77
C ASN A 404 -4.61 26.92 3.09
N LYS A 405 -4.60 27.71 4.18
CA LYS A 405 -5.00 27.26 5.52
C LYS A 405 -6.44 26.77 5.59
N GLY A 406 -7.36 27.44 4.89
CA GLY A 406 -8.78 27.07 4.88
C GLY A 406 -9.02 25.71 4.22
N ALA A 407 -8.34 25.45 3.10
CA ALA A 407 -8.39 24.16 2.42
C ALA A 407 -7.80 23.03 3.28
N VAL A 408 -6.63 23.24 3.90
CA VAL A 408 -6.02 22.25 4.81
C VAL A 408 -6.95 21.94 5.97
N LEU A 409 -7.53 22.95 6.62
CA LEU A 409 -8.46 22.75 7.73
C LEU A 409 -9.69 21.93 7.31
N ALA A 410 -10.30 22.26 6.17
CA ALA A 410 -11.45 21.52 5.64
C ALA A 410 -11.10 20.06 5.35
N ILE A 411 -9.95 19.81 4.73
CA ILE A 411 -9.45 18.45 4.46
C ILE A 411 -9.22 17.68 5.75
N VAL A 412 -8.55 18.27 6.74
CA VAL A 412 -8.30 17.64 8.06
C VAL A 412 -9.61 17.25 8.73
N LEU A 413 -10.64 18.12 8.71
CA LEU A 413 -11.96 17.80 9.26
C LEU A 413 -12.63 16.62 8.53
N VAL A 414 -12.59 16.62 7.20
CA VAL A 414 -13.14 15.51 6.39
C VAL A 414 -12.41 14.20 6.67
N LEU A 415 -11.09 14.22 6.78
CA LEU A 415 -10.27 13.06 7.10
C LEU A 415 -10.57 12.52 8.50
N LEU A 416 -10.71 13.39 9.51
CA LEU A 416 -11.11 12.98 10.86
C LEU A 416 -12.50 12.34 10.87
N LEU A 417 -13.49 12.95 10.21
CA LEU A 417 -14.84 12.38 10.12
C LEU A 417 -14.83 11.02 9.42
N SER A 418 -14.14 10.91 8.29
CA SER A 418 -13.96 9.65 7.57
C SER A 418 -13.31 8.59 8.45
N GLY A 419 -12.29 8.96 9.23
CA GLY A 419 -11.61 8.03 10.14
C GLY A 419 -12.42 7.59 11.35
N LEU A 420 -13.29 8.46 11.88
CA LEU A 420 -14.24 8.04 12.92
C LEU A 420 -15.22 7.00 12.37
N VAL A 421 -15.67 7.16 11.12
CA VAL A 421 -16.57 6.22 10.45
C VAL A 421 -15.87 4.87 10.20
N THR A 422 -14.60 4.86 9.77
CA THR A 422 -13.85 3.61 9.55
C THR A 422 -13.58 2.86 10.85
N ILE A 423 -13.24 3.58 11.91
CA ILE A 423 -13.10 2.99 13.25
C ILE A 423 -14.44 2.40 13.71
N TYR A 424 -15.55 3.12 13.53
CA TYR A 424 -16.87 2.61 13.87
C TYR A 424 -17.18 1.28 13.17
N TYR A 425 -16.91 1.19 11.86
CA TYR A 425 -17.11 -0.07 11.12
C TYR A 425 -16.18 -1.19 11.59
N ALA A 426 -14.94 -0.88 11.96
CA ALA A 426 -14.01 -1.88 12.46
C ALA A 426 -14.39 -2.39 13.87
N LEU A 427 -14.87 -1.50 14.76
CA LEU A 427 -15.31 -1.86 16.11
C LEU A 427 -16.65 -2.60 16.13
N THR A 428 -17.49 -2.40 15.11
CA THR A 428 -18.80 -3.08 14.96
C THR A 428 -18.72 -4.38 14.15
N ALA A 429 -17.56 -4.71 13.58
CA ALA A 429 -17.34 -5.96 12.87
C ALA A 429 -17.60 -7.20 13.76
N SER A 430 -18.01 -8.32 13.18
CA SER A 430 -18.26 -9.56 13.94
C SER A 430 -16.96 -10.18 14.49
N ALA A 431 -15.88 -10.13 13.70
CA ALA A 431 -14.58 -10.71 14.05
C ALA A 431 -13.87 -9.93 15.16
N VAL A 432 -13.49 -10.62 16.24
CA VAL A 432 -12.80 -10.04 17.40
C VAL A 432 -11.44 -9.46 16.99
N GLN A 433 -10.74 -10.13 16.08
CA GLN A 433 -9.45 -9.74 15.54
C GLN A 433 -9.51 -8.37 14.86
N VAL A 434 -10.61 -8.07 14.14
CA VAL A 434 -10.84 -6.77 13.50
C VAL A 434 -11.02 -5.67 14.55
N LYS A 435 -11.79 -5.93 15.61
CA LYS A 435 -11.94 -4.98 16.72
C LYS A 435 -10.61 -4.70 17.40
N MET A 436 -9.83 -5.75 17.68
CA MET A 436 -8.52 -5.64 18.31
C MET A 436 -7.54 -4.87 17.43
N GLY A 437 -7.58 -5.06 16.10
CA GLY A 437 -6.82 -4.25 15.15
C GLY A 437 -7.19 -2.77 15.18
N ALA A 438 -8.47 -2.43 15.28
CA ALA A 438 -8.91 -1.04 15.42
C ALA A 438 -8.45 -0.40 16.74
N VAL A 439 -8.52 -1.15 17.85
CA VAL A 439 -7.99 -0.72 19.16
C VAL A 439 -6.48 -0.52 19.08
N LEU A 440 -5.74 -1.44 18.45
CA LEU A 440 -4.31 -1.31 18.21
C LEU A 440 -3.98 -0.04 17.39
N GLY A 441 -4.79 0.27 16.38
CA GLY A 441 -4.67 1.51 15.61
C GLY A 441 -4.86 2.77 16.46
N LEU A 442 -5.83 2.75 17.38
CA LEU A 442 -6.03 3.85 18.34
C LEU A 442 -4.87 3.99 19.34
N VAL A 443 -4.20 2.89 19.71
CA VAL A 443 -3.00 2.92 20.56
C VAL A 443 -1.88 3.72 19.91
N LEU A 444 -1.80 3.76 18.57
CA LEU A 444 -0.81 4.57 17.87
C LEU A 444 -0.94 6.08 18.14
N LEU A 445 -2.11 6.51 18.64
CA LEU A 445 -2.41 7.91 18.96
C LEU A 445 -2.07 8.27 20.41
N VAL A 446 -1.68 7.31 21.25
CA VAL A 446 -1.32 7.56 22.65
C VAL A 446 -0.22 8.61 22.82
N PRO A 447 0.85 8.66 21.99
CA PRO A 447 1.90 9.67 22.14
C PRO A 447 1.37 11.10 22.07
N LEU A 448 0.26 11.34 21.36
CA LEU A 448 -0.37 12.67 21.25
C LEU A 448 -0.68 13.28 22.62
N LEU A 449 -1.03 12.44 23.60
CA LEU A 449 -1.33 12.85 24.97
C LEU A 449 -0.09 13.38 25.71
N MET A 450 1.11 13.00 25.26
CA MET A 450 2.38 13.38 25.86
C MET A 450 2.98 14.68 25.30
N ASN A 451 2.30 15.35 24.36
CA ASN A 451 2.85 16.52 23.67
C ASN A 451 3.31 17.62 24.64
N LYS A 452 2.51 17.91 25.68
CA LYS A 452 2.85 18.92 26.71
C LYS A 452 4.06 18.53 27.55
N VAL A 453 4.26 17.23 27.80
CA VAL A 453 5.40 16.72 28.57
C VAL A 453 6.69 16.89 27.77
N LEU A 454 6.66 16.53 26.49
CA LEU A 454 7.80 16.65 25.57
C LEU A 454 8.21 18.11 25.33
N LEU A 455 7.28 19.06 25.38
CA LEU A 455 7.60 20.49 25.30
C LEU A 455 8.19 21.06 26.60
N LYS A 456 7.87 20.49 27.77
CA LYS A 456 8.30 21.00 29.08
C LYS A 456 9.74 20.63 29.43
N SER A 457 10.28 19.52 28.92
CA SER A 457 11.63 19.04 29.29
C SER A 457 12.78 19.89 28.73
N ARG A 458 12.50 21.08 28.16
CA ARG A 458 13.45 21.95 27.47
C ARG A 458 13.71 23.28 28.21
N ARG A 459 13.36 23.37 29.50
CA ARG A 459 13.77 24.47 30.37
C ARG A 459 15.02 24.10 31.14
#